data_AF-A0A968RTD7-F1
#
_entry.id   AF-A0A968RTD7-F1
#
_cell.length_a   1.000
_cell.length_b   1.000
_cell.length_c   1.000
_cell.angle_alpha   90.00
_cell.angle_beta   90.00
_cell.angle_gamma   90.00
#
_symmetry.space_group_name_H-M   'P 1'
#
loop_
_entity.id
_entity.type
_entity.pdbx_description
1 polymer ?
#
loop_
_entity_poly.entity_id
_entity_poly.type
_entity_poly.pdbx_seq_one_letter_code
_entity_poly.pdbx_strand_id
1 'polypeptide(L)'
;MQLFSIGLYELNLDGTRKLDAQGNFIPSYDNDDIGELAKIFTGFTWTDSPSFGSGARADTSYTRPMKIDNRYHEPGAKFLLNGQYAPNRNPVNGAADLEDAINNLFQHPNVGPFLAFRLIQRLVKSNPSPAYVARVASTFNDNGQGVRGDLKAIVKAILLDPEARDCALADDVVNGMLREPMVRYTQLARAFNAAADNSTRYQNRMESFYEKTQQRPLASPSVFNFFQPEFQPIGPIAEMDMFGPEFQISNSLTTIGYANEVYDWTFDEDLMEYGGIYPYEQRPAGTDVQLDLDTEYDLVQQGKIEELIERFNLILVHGKMTERTKTIIKDAVLEVPSNLLEYKMYLALFLTMISPDYLIMR
;
A
#
# COMPACT_ATOMS: atom_id res chain seq x y z
N MET A 1 5.80 -1.33 -19.21
CA MET A 1 5.44 0.00 -19.71
C MET A 1 4.30 0.58 -18.88
N GLN A 2 4.27 1.89 -18.80
CA GLN A 2 3.46 2.73 -17.91
C GLN A 2 1.97 2.83 -18.30
N LEU A 3 1.49 1.96 -19.21
CA LEU A 3 0.08 1.82 -19.63
C LEU A 3 -0.84 1.36 -18.49
N PHE A 4 -0.27 0.83 -17.41
CA PHE A 4 -1.01 0.58 -16.17
C PHE A 4 -1.48 1.84 -15.45
N SER A 5 -1.13 3.04 -15.92
CA SER A 5 -1.69 4.30 -15.42
C SER A 5 -3.08 4.62 -15.97
N ILE A 6 -3.49 3.93 -17.05
CA ILE A 6 -4.76 4.18 -17.75
C ILE A 6 -5.67 2.94 -17.84
N GLY A 7 -5.19 1.76 -17.41
CA GLY A 7 -5.97 0.52 -17.42
C GLY A 7 -6.22 -0.05 -18.83
N LEU A 8 -6.81 -1.25 -18.89
CA LEU A 8 -7.04 -1.98 -20.15
C LEU A 8 -8.17 -1.39 -21.01
N TYR A 9 -9.13 -0.73 -20.37
CA TYR A 9 -10.34 -0.23 -21.02
C TYR A 9 -10.57 1.25 -20.68
N GLU A 10 -11.16 1.98 -21.62
CA GLU A 10 -11.63 3.34 -21.38
C GLU A 10 -12.63 3.40 -20.23
N LEU A 11 -12.51 4.44 -19.40
CA LEU A 11 -13.33 4.64 -18.21
C LEU A 11 -14.20 5.88 -18.33
N ASN A 12 -15.42 5.76 -17.83
CA ASN A 12 -16.21 6.90 -17.40
C ASN A 12 -15.56 7.55 -16.16
N LEU A 13 -15.97 8.78 -15.86
CA LEU A 13 -15.42 9.52 -14.72
C LEU A 13 -15.68 8.82 -13.37
N ASP A 14 -16.73 8.02 -13.31
CA ASP A 14 -17.13 7.21 -12.14
C ASP A 14 -16.38 5.87 -12.02
N GLY A 15 -15.41 5.60 -12.91
CA GLY A 15 -14.62 4.38 -12.92
C GLY A 15 -15.26 3.20 -13.63
N THR A 16 -16.50 3.31 -14.12
CA THR A 16 -17.13 2.27 -14.92
C THR A 16 -16.52 2.21 -16.33
N ARG A 17 -16.49 1.03 -16.95
CA ARG A 17 -15.95 0.86 -18.30
C ARG A 17 -16.88 1.46 -19.34
N LYS A 18 -16.33 2.18 -20.33
CA LYS A 18 -17.09 2.64 -21.49
C LYS A 18 -17.42 1.48 -22.41
N LEU A 19 -18.57 1.59 -23.08
CA LEU A 19 -19.05 0.66 -24.07
C LEU A 19 -19.09 1.33 -25.45
N ASP A 20 -18.72 0.58 -26.49
CA ASP A 20 -18.93 0.98 -27.88
C ASP A 20 -20.42 0.87 -28.26
N ALA A 21 -20.74 1.20 -29.53
CA ALA A 21 -22.11 1.14 -30.04
C ALA A 21 -22.68 -0.30 -30.12
N GLN A 22 -21.84 -1.32 -29.95
CA GLN A 22 -22.18 -2.74 -29.97
C GLN A 22 -22.25 -3.34 -28.56
N GLY A 23 -21.95 -2.57 -27.52
CA GLY A 23 -21.96 -3.02 -26.13
C GLY A 23 -20.67 -3.71 -25.69
N ASN A 24 -19.56 -3.60 -26.42
CA ASN A 24 -18.26 -4.12 -26.00
C ASN A 24 -17.45 -3.06 -25.26
N PHE A 25 -16.57 -3.47 -24.35
CA PHE A 25 -15.64 -2.55 -23.71
C PHE A 25 -14.64 -1.97 -24.71
N ILE A 26 -14.40 -0.66 -24.62
CA ILE A 26 -13.46 0.05 -25.49
C ILE A 26 -12.04 -0.13 -24.91
N PRO A 27 -11.08 -0.73 -25.63
CA PRO A 27 -9.70 -0.87 -25.14
C PRO A 27 -9.00 0.50 -25.08
N SER A 28 -8.19 0.73 -24.04
CA SER A 28 -7.44 2.00 -23.88
C SER A 28 -6.24 2.12 -24.83
N TYR A 29 -5.75 0.99 -25.33
CA TYR A 29 -4.58 0.89 -26.19
C TYR A 29 -4.57 -0.48 -26.89
N ASP A 30 -3.79 -0.59 -27.97
CA ASP A 30 -3.56 -1.84 -28.68
C ASP A 30 -2.05 -2.23 -28.75
N ASN A 31 -1.71 -3.21 -29.58
CA ASN A 31 -0.33 -3.66 -29.74
C ASN A 31 0.55 -2.67 -30.49
N ASP A 32 -0.04 -1.83 -31.36
CA ASP A 32 0.71 -0.82 -32.10
C ASP A 32 1.12 0.31 -31.12
N ASP A 33 0.21 0.73 -30.25
CA ASP A 33 0.51 1.67 -29.15
C ASP A 33 1.63 1.14 -28.24
N ILE A 34 1.60 -0.15 -27.91
CA ILE A 34 2.66 -0.81 -27.14
C ILE A 34 3.99 -0.72 -27.88
N GLY A 35 4.01 -1.05 -29.17
CA GLY A 35 5.21 -1.00 -30.00
C GLY A 35 5.80 0.40 -30.07
N GLU A 36 4.98 1.42 -30.28
CA GLU A 36 5.42 2.82 -30.36
C GLU A 36 5.91 3.36 -29.02
N LEU A 37 5.21 3.07 -27.93
CA LEU A 37 5.63 3.51 -26.60
C LEU A 37 6.93 2.79 -26.17
N ALA A 38 7.18 1.55 -26.63
CA ALA A 38 8.42 0.84 -26.33
C ALA A 38 9.65 1.55 -26.92
N LYS A 39 9.51 2.20 -28.08
CA LYS A 39 10.58 3.00 -28.70
C LYS A 39 11.04 4.14 -27.79
N ILE A 40 10.11 4.76 -27.05
CA ILE A 40 10.40 5.85 -26.10
C ILE A 40 11.37 5.42 -25.00
N PHE A 41 11.32 4.16 -24.55
CA PHE A 41 12.14 3.67 -23.44
C PHE A 41 13.46 3.02 -23.86
N THR A 42 13.88 3.20 -25.12
CA THR A 42 15.19 2.75 -25.59
C THR A 42 16.31 3.70 -25.16
N GLY A 43 17.53 3.18 -24.98
CA GLY A 43 18.71 3.99 -24.62
C GLY A 43 18.92 4.26 -23.13
N PHE A 44 18.04 3.79 -22.23
CA PHE A 44 18.23 3.94 -20.79
C PHE A 44 19.48 3.22 -20.27
N THR A 45 20.28 3.91 -19.45
CA THR A 45 21.48 3.38 -18.80
C THR A 45 21.74 4.05 -17.44
N TRP A 46 22.63 3.48 -16.62
CA TRP A 46 23.04 4.06 -15.35
C TRP A 46 23.73 5.41 -15.55
N THR A 47 23.44 6.39 -14.69
CA THR A 47 23.97 7.75 -14.86
C THR A 47 25.49 7.81 -14.88
N ASP A 48 26.14 7.00 -14.06
CA ASP A 48 27.59 6.90 -13.86
C ASP A 48 28.24 5.85 -14.76
N SER A 49 27.46 5.22 -15.63
CA SER A 49 27.98 4.31 -16.64
C SER A 49 28.78 5.06 -17.71
N PRO A 50 29.99 4.60 -18.05
CA PRO A 50 30.79 5.15 -19.14
C PRO A 50 30.29 4.75 -20.53
N SER A 51 29.51 3.67 -20.64
CA SER A 51 29.00 3.14 -21.90
C SER A 51 27.64 2.45 -21.74
N PHE A 52 26.84 2.47 -22.79
CA PHE A 52 25.56 1.76 -22.81
C PHE A 52 25.77 0.25 -22.54
N GLY A 53 24.84 -0.35 -21.79
CA GLY A 53 24.89 -1.77 -21.42
C GLY A 53 25.79 -2.15 -20.25
N SER A 54 26.60 -1.22 -19.69
CA SER A 54 27.34 -1.52 -18.46
C SER A 54 26.39 -1.61 -17.25
N GLY A 55 26.71 -2.48 -16.28
CA GLY A 55 25.98 -2.58 -15.03
C GLY A 55 26.21 -1.40 -14.07
N ALA A 56 25.50 -1.42 -12.94
CA ALA A 56 25.73 -0.48 -11.84
C ALA A 56 27.19 -0.56 -11.36
N ARG A 57 27.83 0.59 -11.12
CA ARG A 57 29.26 0.67 -10.77
C ARG A 57 29.51 0.69 -9.27
N ALA A 58 28.53 1.14 -8.51
CA ALA A 58 28.56 1.23 -7.05
C ALA A 58 27.13 1.16 -6.50
N ASP A 59 26.99 0.96 -5.19
CA ASP A 59 25.66 0.97 -4.56
C ASP A 59 24.95 2.32 -4.73
N THR A 60 25.71 3.41 -4.80
CA THR A 60 25.16 4.74 -5.10
C THR A 60 24.60 4.87 -6.53
N SER A 61 24.87 3.93 -7.44
CA SER A 61 24.24 3.93 -8.76
C SER A 61 22.72 3.69 -8.64
N TYR A 62 22.27 2.91 -7.66
CA TYR A 62 20.85 2.62 -7.41
C TYR A 62 20.06 3.79 -6.80
N THR A 63 20.75 4.84 -6.34
CA THR A 63 20.11 6.02 -5.73
C THR A 63 20.06 7.23 -6.67
N ARG A 64 20.56 7.08 -7.90
CA ARG A 64 20.63 8.17 -8.88
C ARG A 64 19.66 7.94 -10.03
N PRO A 65 19.02 8.98 -10.57
CA PRO A 65 18.20 8.86 -11.76
C PRO A 65 18.99 8.25 -12.92
N MET A 66 18.40 7.31 -13.65
CA MET A 66 18.99 6.80 -14.90
C MET A 66 19.04 7.90 -15.96
N LYS A 67 19.91 7.73 -16.96
CA LYS A 67 20.01 8.64 -18.12
C LYS A 67 19.66 7.91 -19.42
N ILE A 68 19.31 8.67 -20.45
CA ILE A 68 19.15 8.15 -21.81
C ILE A 68 20.42 8.47 -22.62
N ASP A 69 21.04 7.44 -23.19
CA ASP A 69 22.09 7.58 -24.19
C ASP A 69 21.47 7.68 -25.59
N ASN A 70 21.40 8.90 -26.13
CA ASN A 70 20.75 9.17 -27.42
C ASN A 70 21.37 8.43 -28.61
N ARG A 71 22.57 7.86 -28.48
CA ARG A 71 23.16 7.00 -29.53
C ARG A 71 22.47 5.64 -29.65
N TYR A 72 21.79 5.23 -28.59
CA TYR A 72 21.07 3.95 -28.47
C TYR A 72 19.56 4.15 -28.26
N HIS A 73 19.09 5.39 -28.43
CA HIS A 73 17.66 5.72 -28.43
C HIS A 73 17.13 5.65 -29.85
N GLU A 74 15.94 5.06 -30.03
CA GLU A 74 15.28 4.90 -31.31
C GLU A 74 15.08 6.27 -31.97
N PRO A 75 15.60 6.53 -33.17
CA PRO A 75 15.37 7.79 -33.89
C PRO A 75 13.97 7.83 -34.52
N GLY A 76 13.59 8.96 -35.12
CA GLY A 76 12.30 9.09 -35.83
C GLY A 76 11.16 9.61 -34.96
N ALA A 77 9.97 9.73 -35.54
CA ALA A 77 8.74 10.08 -34.81
C ALA A 77 8.17 8.83 -34.12
N LYS A 78 7.46 9.01 -33.01
CA LYS A 78 6.80 7.93 -32.24
C LYS A 78 5.35 8.29 -32.02
N PHE A 79 4.45 7.41 -32.41
CA PHE A 79 3.01 7.68 -32.31
C PHE A 79 2.51 7.31 -30.91
N LEU A 80 1.82 8.24 -30.27
CA LEU A 80 1.33 8.11 -28.90
C LEU A 80 -0.20 7.99 -28.91
N LEU A 81 -0.77 7.79 -27.73
CA LEU A 81 -2.21 7.60 -27.57
C LEU A 81 -3.00 8.82 -28.05
N ASN A 82 -4.24 8.60 -28.48
CA ASN A 82 -5.18 9.64 -28.92
C ASN A 82 -4.65 10.51 -30.07
N GLY A 83 -3.87 9.91 -30.99
CA GLY A 83 -3.34 10.58 -32.18
C GLY A 83 -2.25 11.61 -31.92
N GLN A 84 -1.71 11.67 -30.69
CA GLN A 84 -0.53 12.47 -30.36
C GLN A 84 0.74 11.78 -30.86
N TYR A 85 1.86 12.49 -30.91
CA TYR A 85 3.15 11.88 -31.26
C TYR A 85 4.33 12.68 -30.72
N ALA A 86 5.44 12.00 -30.45
CA ALA A 86 6.73 12.63 -30.26
C ALA A 86 7.37 12.87 -31.64
N PRO A 87 7.75 14.12 -31.99
CA PRO A 87 8.30 14.42 -33.31
C PRO A 87 9.66 13.77 -33.56
N ASN A 88 10.05 13.66 -34.83
CA ASN A 88 11.42 13.29 -35.19
C ASN A 88 12.37 14.45 -34.86
N ARG A 89 13.29 14.22 -33.91
CA ARG A 89 14.21 15.25 -33.41
C ARG A 89 15.60 15.10 -34.03
N ASN A 90 16.21 16.24 -34.39
CA ASN A 90 17.59 16.31 -34.86
C ASN A 90 18.34 17.45 -34.14
N PRO A 91 19.28 17.14 -33.21
CA PRO A 91 19.75 15.81 -32.85
C PRO A 91 18.68 14.98 -32.11
N VAL A 92 18.86 13.64 -32.09
CA VAL A 92 18.01 12.72 -31.32
C VAL A 92 18.02 13.12 -29.84
N ASN A 93 16.84 13.14 -29.22
CA ASN A 93 16.67 13.55 -27.83
C ASN A 93 15.59 12.71 -27.13
N GLY A 94 15.99 11.55 -26.62
CA GLY A 94 15.06 10.62 -25.96
C GLY A 94 14.51 11.14 -24.63
N ALA A 95 15.18 12.09 -23.97
CA ALA A 95 14.64 12.72 -22.76
C ALA A 95 13.39 13.56 -23.06
N ALA A 96 13.39 14.26 -24.20
CA ALA A 96 12.21 15.00 -24.66
C ALA A 96 11.10 14.05 -25.16
N ASP A 97 11.46 12.98 -25.85
CA ASP A 97 10.49 11.94 -26.26
C ASP A 97 9.80 11.30 -25.03
N LEU A 98 10.56 11.04 -23.96
CA LEU A 98 10.02 10.55 -22.70
C LEU A 98 9.05 11.55 -22.05
N GLU A 99 9.40 12.84 -22.04
CA GLU A 99 8.53 13.88 -21.51
C GLU A 99 7.21 13.97 -22.29
N ASP A 100 7.25 13.93 -23.63
CA ASP A 100 6.04 13.87 -24.47
C ASP A 100 5.16 12.68 -24.11
N ALA A 101 5.76 11.49 -23.96
CA ALA A 101 5.03 10.26 -23.65
C ALA A 101 4.43 10.28 -22.23
N ILE A 102 5.17 10.75 -21.23
CA ILE A 102 4.65 10.90 -19.86
C ILE A 102 3.51 11.91 -19.84
N ASN A 103 3.65 13.04 -20.53
CA ASN A 103 2.60 14.06 -20.63
C ASN A 103 1.36 13.50 -21.34
N ASN A 104 1.52 12.76 -22.42
CA ASN A 104 0.41 12.10 -23.12
C ASN A 104 -0.35 11.15 -22.20
N LEU A 105 0.36 10.29 -21.45
CA LEU A 105 -0.26 9.39 -20.48
C LEU A 105 -0.96 10.17 -19.36
N PHE A 106 -0.30 11.16 -18.76
CA PHE A 106 -0.85 11.95 -17.65
C PHE A 106 -2.12 12.72 -18.03
N GLN A 107 -2.19 13.22 -19.28
CA GLN A 107 -3.35 13.91 -19.81
C GLN A 107 -4.46 12.97 -20.29
N HIS A 108 -4.22 11.65 -20.31
CA HIS A 108 -5.23 10.69 -20.72
C HIS A 108 -6.45 10.74 -19.79
N PRO A 109 -7.70 10.74 -20.32
CA PRO A 109 -8.91 10.85 -19.50
C PRO A 109 -9.04 9.77 -18.43
N ASN A 110 -8.58 8.54 -18.70
CA ASN A 110 -8.65 7.44 -17.74
C ASN A 110 -7.82 7.65 -16.47
N VAL A 111 -6.75 8.47 -16.48
CA VAL A 111 -5.85 8.54 -15.31
C VAL A 111 -6.59 8.97 -14.05
N GLY A 112 -7.50 9.94 -14.17
CA GLY A 112 -8.32 10.43 -13.05
C GLY A 112 -9.15 9.32 -12.39
N PRO A 113 -10.12 8.70 -13.09
CA PRO A 113 -10.92 7.62 -12.51
C PRO A 113 -10.08 6.40 -12.12
N PHE A 114 -9.06 6.04 -12.91
CA PHE A 114 -8.20 4.90 -12.63
C PHE A 114 -7.44 5.07 -11.31
N LEU A 115 -6.77 6.22 -11.10
CA LEU A 115 -6.08 6.50 -9.84
C LEU A 115 -7.03 6.75 -8.68
N ALA A 116 -8.16 7.43 -8.92
CA ALA A 116 -9.17 7.67 -7.88
C ALA A 116 -9.65 6.35 -7.25
N PHE A 117 -10.08 5.39 -8.07
CA PHE A 117 -10.52 4.07 -7.61
C PHE A 117 -9.43 3.38 -6.77
N ARG A 118 -8.20 3.32 -7.31
CA ARG A 118 -7.08 2.62 -6.65
C ARG A 118 -6.68 3.29 -5.34
N LEU A 119 -6.65 4.62 -5.27
CA LEU A 119 -6.29 5.34 -4.05
C LEU A 119 -7.36 5.20 -2.97
N ILE A 120 -8.64 5.23 -3.34
CA ILE A 120 -9.74 4.98 -2.38
C ILE A 120 -9.61 3.57 -1.80
N GLN A 121 -9.32 2.56 -2.63
CA GLN A 121 -9.10 1.19 -2.18
C GLN A 121 -7.94 1.06 -1.19
N ARG A 122 -6.89 1.88 -1.32
CA ARG A 122 -5.75 1.84 -0.40
C ARG A 122 -5.94 2.63 0.88
N LEU A 123 -6.85 3.60 0.88
CA LEU A 123 -6.98 4.55 1.98
C LEU A 123 -8.26 4.38 2.79
N VAL A 124 -9.32 3.79 2.23
CA VAL A 124 -10.66 3.80 2.84
C VAL A 124 -11.33 2.43 2.78
N LYS A 125 -11.61 1.91 1.58
CA LYS A 125 -12.48 0.73 1.41
C LYS A 125 -12.27 0.02 0.08
N SER A 126 -12.45 -1.31 0.06
CA SER A 126 -12.23 -2.14 -1.13
C SER A 126 -13.22 -1.87 -2.27
N ASN A 127 -14.43 -1.40 -1.96
CA ASN A 127 -15.53 -1.26 -2.93
C ASN A 127 -16.19 0.14 -2.85
N PRO A 128 -15.53 1.21 -3.33
CA PRO A 128 -16.14 2.53 -3.35
C PRO A 128 -17.28 2.65 -4.37
N SER A 129 -18.29 3.48 -4.09
CA SER A 129 -19.34 3.73 -5.07
C SER A 129 -18.81 4.47 -6.32
N PRO A 130 -19.45 4.29 -7.49
CA PRO A 130 -19.10 5.05 -8.69
C PRO A 130 -19.17 6.58 -8.47
N ALA A 131 -20.13 7.03 -7.65
CA ALA A 131 -20.27 8.45 -7.32
C ALA A 131 -19.07 8.99 -6.51
N TYR A 132 -18.52 8.18 -5.61
CA TYR A 132 -17.32 8.54 -4.85
C TYR A 132 -16.09 8.62 -5.77
N VAL A 133 -15.90 7.62 -6.63
CA VAL A 133 -14.83 7.64 -7.64
C VAL A 133 -14.95 8.90 -8.53
N ALA A 134 -16.15 9.25 -8.99
CA ALA A 134 -16.38 10.42 -9.83
C ALA A 134 -15.96 11.75 -9.16
N ARG A 135 -16.25 11.91 -7.86
CA ARG A 135 -15.87 13.13 -7.11
C ARG A 135 -14.36 13.25 -6.96
N VAL A 136 -13.69 12.16 -6.63
CA VAL A 136 -12.22 12.13 -6.49
C VAL A 136 -11.54 12.29 -7.85
N ALA A 137 -12.05 11.63 -8.89
CA ALA A 137 -11.55 11.77 -10.25
C ALA A 137 -11.73 13.20 -10.79
N SER A 138 -12.83 13.87 -10.45
CA SER A 138 -13.03 15.29 -10.77
C SER A 138 -11.97 16.16 -10.10
N THR A 139 -11.65 15.88 -8.83
CA THR A 139 -10.58 16.59 -8.10
C THR A 139 -9.20 16.31 -8.67
N PHE A 140 -8.96 15.08 -9.16
CA PHE A 140 -7.73 14.76 -9.91
C PHE A 140 -7.65 15.61 -11.18
N ASN A 141 -8.76 15.76 -11.91
CA ASN A 141 -8.78 16.50 -13.16
C ASN A 141 -8.55 18.00 -12.94
N ASP A 142 -9.09 18.55 -11.85
CA ASP A 142 -8.92 19.94 -11.44
C ASP A 142 -9.11 20.06 -9.91
N ASN A 143 -8.09 20.53 -9.21
CA ASN A 143 -8.15 20.79 -7.76
C ASN A 143 -8.98 22.03 -7.36
N GLY A 144 -9.71 22.63 -8.30
CA GLY A 144 -10.45 23.88 -8.15
C GLY A 144 -9.61 25.13 -8.44
N GLN A 145 -8.36 24.96 -8.89
CA GLN A 145 -7.43 26.03 -9.30
C GLN A 145 -6.84 25.77 -10.69
N GLY A 146 -7.40 24.83 -11.46
CA GLY A 146 -6.91 24.42 -12.77
C GLY A 146 -5.69 23.49 -12.72
N VAL A 147 -5.34 22.92 -11.56
CA VAL A 147 -4.19 22.01 -11.43
C VAL A 147 -4.66 20.57 -11.44
N ARG A 148 -4.24 19.82 -12.46
CA ARG A 148 -4.44 18.37 -12.59
C ARG A 148 -3.43 17.61 -11.72
N GLY A 149 -3.87 16.53 -11.07
CA GLY A 149 -3.00 15.60 -10.36
C GLY A 149 -2.44 16.11 -9.02
N ASP A 150 -3.09 17.11 -8.39
CA ASP A 150 -2.70 17.59 -7.06
C ASP A 150 -2.99 16.53 -5.98
N LEU A 151 -1.95 15.80 -5.57
CA LEU A 151 -2.07 14.71 -4.59
C LEU A 151 -2.62 15.17 -3.24
N LYS A 152 -2.33 16.40 -2.80
CA LYS A 152 -2.87 16.93 -1.55
C LYS A 152 -4.38 17.13 -1.66
N ALA A 153 -4.85 17.67 -2.79
CA ALA A 153 -6.28 17.82 -3.05
C ALA A 153 -6.98 16.46 -3.16
N ILE A 154 -6.38 15.49 -3.84
CA ILE A 154 -6.92 14.14 -4.00
C ILE A 154 -7.05 13.42 -2.66
N VAL A 155 -6.00 13.39 -1.83
CA VAL A 155 -6.05 12.75 -0.50
C VAL A 155 -7.10 13.41 0.37
N LYS A 156 -7.22 14.74 0.32
CA LYS A 156 -8.29 15.46 1.03
C LYS A 156 -9.67 15.07 0.52
N ALA A 157 -9.88 14.99 -0.79
CA ALA A 157 -11.16 14.60 -1.38
C ALA A 157 -11.56 13.17 -0.98
N ILE A 158 -10.60 12.25 -0.91
CA ILE A 158 -10.81 10.88 -0.43
C ILE A 158 -11.24 10.90 1.04
N LEU A 159 -10.38 11.40 1.93
CA LEU A 159 -10.62 11.29 3.38
C LEU A 159 -11.77 12.15 3.91
N LEU A 160 -12.21 13.14 3.13
CA LEU A 160 -13.33 14.02 3.48
C LEU A 160 -14.62 13.72 2.72
N ASP A 161 -14.63 12.70 1.86
CA ASP A 161 -15.83 12.30 1.14
C ASP A 161 -16.94 11.85 2.10
N PRO A 162 -18.22 12.17 1.83
CA PRO A 162 -19.33 11.68 2.65
C PRO A 162 -19.32 10.16 2.84
N GLU A 163 -18.99 9.37 1.81
CA GLU A 163 -18.95 7.91 1.92
C GLU A 163 -17.82 7.42 2.83
N ALA A 164 -16.73 8.18 2.97
CA ALA A 164 -15.64 7.87 3.89
C ALA A 164 -15.92 8.31 5.34
N ARG A 165 -16.88 9.22 5.55
CA ARG A 165 -17.15 9.83 6.87
C ARG A 165 -18.49 9.46 7.48
N ASP A 166 -19.39 8.85 6.71
CA ASP A 166 -20.72 8.49 7.18
C ASP A 166 -20.65 7.33 8.17
N CYS A 167 -20.94 7.61 9.44
CA CYS A 167 -20.97 6.60 10.50
C CYS A 167 -22.03 5.52 10.25
N ALA A 168 -23.07 5.79 9.46
CA ALA A 168 -24.07 4.78 9.11
C ALA A 168 -23.48 3.64 8.26
N LEU A 169 -22.41 3.91 7.51
CA LEU A 169 -21.72 2.90 6.70
C LEU A 169 -20.74 2.06 7.53
N ALA A 170 -20.36 2.49 8.74
CA ALA A 170 -19.41 1.77 9.58
C ALA A 170 -19.95 0.42 10.08
N ASP A 171 -21.28 0.27 10.12
CA ASP A 171 -21.95 -0.96 10.55
C ASP A 171 -22.41 -1.82 9.35
N ASP A 172 -22.20 -1.36 8.11
CA ASP A 172 -22.43 -2.13 6.91
C ASP A 172 -21.34 -3.20 6.75
N VAL A 173 -21.76 -4.47 6.65
CA VAL A 173 -20.88 -5.63 6.55
C VAL A 173 -20.07 -5.67 5.25
N VAL A 174 -20.51 -4.95 4.22
CA VAL A 174 -19.78 -4.83 2.95
C VAL A 174 -18.93 -3.57 2.84
N ASN A 175 -18.95 -2.72 3.87
CA ASN A 175 -18.09 -1.55 3.95
C ASN A 175 -16.75 -1.88 4.63
N GLY A 176 -15.69 -1.23 4.16
CA GLY A 176 -14.35 -1.40 4.70
C GLY A 176 -13.40 -2.21 3.81
N MET A 177 -12.34 -2.73 4.43
CA MET A 177 -11.29 -3.51 3.78
C MET A 177 -10.52 -4.38 4.79
N LEU A 178 -9.86 -5.43 4.32
CA LEU A 178 -8.87 -6.13 5.13
C LEU A 178 -7.65 -5.21 5.29
N ARG A 179 -7.16 -5.03 6.52
CA ARG A 179 -5.96 -4.26 6.80
C ARG A 179 -4.75 -5.02 6.24
N GLU A 180 -4.01 -4.45 5.30
CA GLU A 180 -2.82 -5.11 4.76
C GLU A 180 -1.67 -5.20 5.79
N PRO A 181 -0.78 -6.21 5.70
CA PRO A 181 0.29 -6.43 6.67
C PRO A 181 1.12 -5.19 7.02
N MET A 182 1.57 -4.41 6.04
CA MET A 182 2.38 -3.22 6.29
C MET A 182 1.63 -2.13 7.05
N VAL A 183 0.31 -2.03 6.90
CA VAL A 183 -0.51 -1.11 7.68
C VAL A 183 -0.62 -1.59 9.13
N ARG A 184 -0.72 -2.91 9.36
CA ARG A 184 -0.72 -3.48 10.72
C ARG A 184 0.59 -3.19 11.45
N TYR A 185 1.72 -3.44 10.78
CA TYR A 185 3.05 -3.13 11.31
C TYR A 185 3.21 -1.65 11.64
N THR A 186 2.87 -0.79 10.67
CA THR A 186 3.02 0.67 10.83
C THR A 186 2.10 1.21 11.92
N GLN A 187 0.88 0.68 12.05
CA GLN A 187 -0.05 1.06 13.10
C GLN A 187 0.51 0.73 14.48
N LEU A 188 1.03 -0.49 14.68
CA LEU A 188 1.64 -0.90 15.94
C LEU A 188 2.79 0.03 16.33
N ALA A 189 3.76 0.20 15.44
CA ALA A 189 4.93 1.04 15.69
C ALA A 189 4.54 2.50 16.02
N ARG A 190 3.50 3.04 15.36
CA ARG A 190 3.02 4.40 15.62
C ARG A 190 2.17 4.54 16.88
N ALA A 191 1.34 3.54 17.20
CA ALA A 191 0.43 3.58 18.34
C ALA A 191 1.19 3.63 19.67
N PHE A 192 2.37 3.01 19.70
CA PHE A 192 3.23 2.89 20.89
C PHE A 192 4.60 3.54 20.67
N ASN A 193 4.65 4.66 19.93
CA ASN A 193 5.83 5.52 19.79
C ASN A 193 7.18 4.79 19.58
N ALA A 194 7.21 3.75 18.74
CA ALA A 194 8.35 2.87 18.64
C ALA A 194 9.65 3.63 18.35
N ALA A 195 10.64 3.45 19.21
CA ALA A 195 11.89 4.20 19.17
C ALA A 195 13.06 3.35 19.64
N ALA A 196 14.26 3.73 19.20
CA ALA A 196 15.49 3.23 19.79
C ALA A 196 15.99 4.19 20.87
N ASP A 197 16.53 3.65 21.95
CA ASP A 197 16.96 4.42 23.14
C ASP A 197 17.94 5.55 22.81
N ASN A 198 18.91 5.29 21.93
CA ASN A 198 20.03 6.20 21.68
C ASN A 198 20.42 6.28 20.20
N SER A 199 19.47 6.07 19.30
CA SER A 199 19.73 6.02 17.86
C SER A 199 18.58 6.58 17.03
N THR A 200 18.92 7.25 15.94
CA THR A 200 17.97 7.64 14.90
C THR A 200 17.98 6.65 13.72
N ARG A 201 18.66 5.51 13.87
CA ARG A 201 18.76 4.47 12.85
C ARG A 201 17.71 3.39 13.10
N TYR A 202 16.86 3.18 12.12
CA TYR A 202 15.81 2.18 12.10
C TYR A 202 16.15 1.13 11.05
N GLN A 203 17.03 0.19 11.41
CA GLN A 203 17.41 -0.89 10.51
C GLN A 203 16.39 -2.02 10.66
N ASN A 204 15.71 -2.34 9.56
CA ASN A 204 14.76 -3.44 9.53
C ASN A 204 14.89 -4.19 8.20
N ARG A 205 15.31 -5.46 8.26
CA ARG A 205 15.46 -6.32 7.08
C ARG A 205 14.11 -6.76 6.52
N MET A 206 13.10 -6.89 7.39
CA MET A 206 11.75 -7.38 7.07
C MET A 206 11.75 -8.70 6.27
N GLU A 207 12.77 -9.55 6.43
CA GLU A 207 12.82 -10.84 5.73
C GLU A 207 11.83 -11.81 6.36
N SER A 208 11.88 -11.98 7.68
CA SER A 208 10.95 -12.82 8.43
C SER A 208 9.51 -12.33 8.24
N PHE A 209 9.31 -11.01 8.34
CA PHE A 209 8.03 -10.37 8.06
C PHE A 209 7.52 -10.70 6.64
N TYR A 210 8.38 -10.62 5.62
CA TYR A 210 8.01 -10.91 4.24
C TYR A 210 7.69 -12.40 4.02
N GLU A 211 8.47 -13.32 4.58
CA GLU A 211 8.20 -14.75 4.49
C GLU A 211 6.84 -15.11 5.10
N LYS A 212 6.51 -14.50 6.25
CA LYS A 212 5.28 -14.75 7.00
C LYS A 212 4.06 -14.02 6.45
N THR A 213 4.22 -12.86 5.80
CA THR A 213 3.08 -12.00 5.41
C THR A 213 2.97 -11.73 3.91
N GLN A 214 4.00 -12.10 3.13
CA GLN A 214 4.08 -11.89 1.68
C GLN A 214 4.03 -10.41 1.24
N GLN A 215 4.34 -9.48 2.17
CA GLN A 215 4.41 -8.05 1.87
C GLN A 215 5.60 -7.41 2.58
N ARG A 216 6.42 -6.64 1.87
CA ARG A 216 7.39 -5.68 2.44
C ARG A 216 7.70 -4.58 1.42
N PRO A 217 8.20 -3.39 1.82
CA PRO A 217 8.54 -2.35 0.87
C PRO A 217 9.51 -2.84 -0.22
N LEU A 218 9.27 -2.41 -1.46
CA LEU A 218 10.12 -2.70 -2.63
C LEU A 218 10.25 -4.18 -3.03
N ALA A 219 9.46 -5.10 -2.45
CA ALA A 219 9.51 -6.54 -2.76
C ALA A 219 8.26 -7.05 -3.47
N SER A 220 7.63 -6.22 -4.32
CA SER A 220 6.43 -6.66 -5.03
C SER A 220 6.75 -7.82 -6.00
N PRO A 221 5.96 -8.91 -6.00
CA PRO A 221 6.22 -10.07 -6.86
C PRO A 221 5.91 -9.81 -8.33
N SER A 222 5.25 -8.70 -8.65
CA SER A 222 4.87 -8.37 -10.03
C SER A 222 4.80 -6.85 -10.24
N VAL A 223 4.72 -6.44 -11.51
CA VAL A 223 4.43 -5.04 -11.87
C VAL A 223 3.02 -4.59 -11.49
N PHE A 224 2.16 -5.51 -11.03
CA PHE A 224 0.79 -5.25 -10.60
C PHE A 224 0.64 -5.06 -9.09
N ASN A 225 1.77 -4.88 -8.39
CA ASN A 225 1.84 -4.78 -6.93
C ASN A 225 1.63 -6.15 -6.24
N PHE A 226 1.55 -6.17 -4.90
CA PHE A 226 1.36 -7.38 -4.07
C PHE A 226 0.04 -8.11 -4.34
N PHE A 227 -0.99 -7.37 -4.76
CA PHE A 227 -2.32 -7.91 -5.02
C PHE A 227 -3.07 -7.04 -6.03
N GLN A 228 -3.94 -7.71 -6.79
CA GLN A 228 -4.77 -7.15 -7.85
C GLN A 228 -5.94 -6.39 -7.22
N PRO A 229 -6.18 -5.13 -7.66
CA PRO A 229 -7.24 -4.35 -7.04
C PRO A 229 -8.67 -4.77 -7.41
N GLU A 230 -8.81 -5.67 -8.38
CA GLU A 230 -10.09 -6.32 -8.74
C GLU A 230 -10.13 -7.78 -8.25
N PHE A 231 -9.21 -8.21 -7.35
CA PHE A 231 -9.24 -9.57 -6.83
C PHE A 231 -10.50 -9.82 -6.00
N GLN A 232 -11.20 -10.90 -6.31
CA GLN A 232 -12.36 -11.38 -5.58
C GLN A 232 -12.00 -12.69 -4.86
N PRO A 233 -11.93 -12.71 -3.52
CA PRO A 233 -11.74 -13.97 -2.80
C PRO A 233 -12.95 -14.88 -2.97
N ILE A 234 -12.69 -16.18 -3.08
CA ILE A 234 -13.75 -17.21 -3.20
C ILE A 234 -14.67 -17.14 -1.97
N GLY A 235 -15.99 -17.16 -2.22
CA GLY A 235 -17.02 -17.15 -1.19
C GLY A 235 -17.94 -15.92 -1.30
N PRO A 236 -18.53 -15.46 -0.18
CA PRO A 236 -19.58 -14.44 -0.20
C PRO A 236 -19.21 -13.12 -0.89
N ILE A 237 -17.94 -12.72 -0.86
CA ILE A 237 -17.47 -11.49 -1.51
C ILE A 237 -17.58 -11.61 -3.04
N ALA A 238 -17.09 -12.72 -3.62
CA ALA A 238 -17.22 -12.98 -5.05
C ALA A 238 -18.68 -13.23 -5.47
N GLU A 239 -19.48 -13.88 -4.62
CA GLU A 239 -20.92 -14.09 -4.87
C GLU A 239 -21.72 -12.78 -4.97
N MET A 240 -21.22 -11.71 -4.33
CA MET A 240 -21.77 -10.36 -4.40
C MET A 240 -21.13 -9.48 -5.48
N ASP A 241 -20.24 -10.03 -6.32
CA ASP A 241 -19.44 -9.30 -7.30
C ASP A 241 -18.61 -8.15 -6.69
N MET A 242 -18.11 -8.37 -5.47
CA MET A 242 -17.30 -7.39 -4.72
C MET A 242 -15.83 -7.78 -4.70
N PHE A 243 -14.96 -6.79 -4.53
CA PHE A 243 -13.52 -6.96 -4.45
C PHE A 243 -13.05 -7.07 -3.00
N GLY A 244 -11.98 -7.84 -2.79
CA GLY A 244 -11.25 -7.93 -1.54
C GLY A 244 -9.76 -8.05 -1.82
N PRO A 245 -9.10 -6.99 -2.31
CA PRO A 245 -7.76 -7.07 -2.89
C PRO A 245 -6.72 -7.73 -1.98
N GLU A 246 -6.66 -7.31 -0.72
CA GLU A 246 -5.71 -7.78 0.29
C GLU A 246 -5.87 -9.26 0.61
N PHE A 247 -7.05 -9.85 0.36
CA PHE A 247 -7.26 -11.28 0.55
C PHE A 247 -6.45 -12.14 -0.42
N GLN A 248 -5.92 -11.59 -1.52
CA GLN A 248 -5.07 -12.34 -2.45
C GLN A 248 -3.79 -12.88 -1.80
N ILE A 249 -3.28 -12.17 -0.78
CA ILE A 249 -2.11 -12.58 0.00
C ILE A 249 -2.49 -13.09 1.39
N SER A 250 -3.79 -13.19 1.70
CA SER A 250 -4.30 -13.75 2.95
C SER A 250 -4.72 -15.20 2.73
N ASN A 251 -3.91 -16.13 3.26
CA ASN A 251 -4.16 -17.56 3.16
C ASN A 251 -3.78 -18.24 4.49
N SER A 252 -3.95 -19.56 4.57
CA SER A 252 -3.68 -20.31 5.80
C SER A 252 -2.24 -20.15 6.31
N LEU A 253 -1.26 -20.03 5.41
CA LEU A 253 0.14 -19.80 5.79
C LEU A 253 0.33 -18.38 6.33
N THR A 254 -0.14 -17.37 5.60
CA THR A 254 0.09 -15.96 6.00
C THR A 254 -0.73 -15.51 7.19
N THR A 255 -1.87 -16.16 7.45
CA THR A 255 -2.69 -15.89 8.66
C THR A 255 -1.97 -16.36 9.92
N ILE A 256 -1.40 -17.57 9.90
CA ILE A 256 -0.58 -18.09 11.01
C ILE A 256 0.74 -17.32 11.09
N GLY A 257 1.37 -17.06 9.94
CA GLY A 257 2.60 -16.28 9.85
C GLY A 257 2.44 -14.89 10.47
N TYR A 258 1.33 -14.20 10.21
CA TYR A 258 1.03 -12.93 10.85
C TYR A 258 0.87 -13.06 12.38
N ALA A 259 0.21 -14.09 12.88
CA ALA A 259 0.12 -14.31 14.32
C ALA A 259 1.50 -14.54 14.94
N ASN A 260 2.37 -15.34 14.31
CA ASN A 260 3.74 -15.52 14.76
C ASN A 260 4.51 -14.19 14.76
N GLU A 261 4.29 -13.35 13.76
CA GLU A 261 4.94 -12.05 13.70
C GLU A 261 4.47 -11.09 14.81
N VAL A 262 3.18 -11.10 15.17
CA VAL A 262 2.67 -10.36 16.33
C VAL A 262 3.28 -10.90 17.62
N TYR A 263 3.49 -12.22 17.71
CA TYR A 263 4.19 -12.82 18.84
C TYR A 263 5.62 -12.27 18.94
N ASP A 264 6.37 -12.26 17.84
CA ASP A 264 7.74 -11.76 17.79
C ASP A 264 7.82 -10.27 18.20
N TRP A 265 6.87 -9.44 17.74
CA TRP A 265 6.80 -8.02 18.11
C TRP A 265 6.43 -7.76 19.57
N THR A 266 5.76 -8.70 20.23
CA THR A 266 5.23 -8.52 21.59
C THR A 266 6.04 -9.29 22.62
N PHE A 267 6.07 -10.61 22.53
CA PHE A 267 6.71 -11.47 23.53
C PHE A 267 8.23 -11.56 23.36
N ASP A 268 8.73 -11.53 22.12
CA ASP A 268 10.18 -11.55 21.86
C ASP A 268 10.77 -10.14 21.71
N GLU A 269 9.92 -9.11 21.70
CA GLU A 269 10.26 -7.69 21.58
C GLU A 269 11.10 -7.33 20.33
N ASP A 270 11.02 -8.13 19.26
CA ASP A 270 11.78 -7.92 18.01
C ASP A 270 10.93 -7.22 16.95
N LEU A 271 10.59 -5.94 17.19
CA LEU A 271 9.79 -5.14 16.25
C LEU A 271 10.53 -4.84 14.93
N MET A 272 11.86 -4.79 14.96
CA MET A 272 12.69 -4.50 13.79
C MET A 272 13.79 -5.55 13.65
N GLU A 273 13.58 -6.45 12.69
CA GLU A 273 14.52 -7.52 12.38
C GLU A 273 15.88 -6.93 11.98
N TYR A 274 16.87 -7.15 12.85
CA TYR A 274 18.24 -6.82 12.53
C TYR A 274 18.84 -7.83 11.57
N GLY A 275 19.37 -7.34 10.46
CA GLY A 275 20.14 -8.15 9.52
C GLY A 275 21.41 -7.44 9.11
N GLY A 276 22.55 -8.03 9.44
CA GLY A 276 23.85 -7.61 8.93
C GLY A 276 24.07 -7.99 7.47
N ILE A 277 24.90 -7.25 6.76
CA ILE A 277 25.40 -7.63 5.42
C ILE A 277 26.37 -8.80 5.56
N TYR A 278 27.13 -8.82 6.66
CA TYR A 278 28.11 -9.87 6.94
C TYR A 278 27.71 -10.73 8.15
N PRO A 279 28.03 -12.05 8.15
CA PRO A 279 27.60 -12.97 9.21
C PRO A 279 28.11 -12.65 10.62
N TYR A 280 29.12 -11.78 10.75
CA TYR A 280 29.74 -11.39 12.01
C TYR A 280 29.31 -10.00 12.50
N GLU A 281 28.44 -9.30 11.76
CA GLU A 281 27.92 -8.01 12.21
C GLU A 281 26.94 -8.22 13.36
N GLN A 282 27.22 -7.58 14.49
CA GLN A 282 26.31 -7.55 15.63
C GLN A 282 25.44 -6.29 15.60
N ARG A 283 24.21 -6.40 16.12
CA ARG A 283 23.32 -5.24 16.31
C ARG A 283 24.08 -4.19 17.13
N PRO A 284 24.28 -2.97 16.62
CA PRO A 284 24.94 -1.93 17.40
C PRO A 284 24.16 -1.64 18.69
N ALA A 285 24.88 -1.37 19.78
CA ALA A 285 24.25 -1.09 21.06
C ALA A 285 23.35 0.16 20.96
N GLY A 286 22.16 0.11 21.56
CA GLY A 286 21.21 1.23 21.58
C GLY A 286 20.48 1.50 20.27
N THR A 287 20.53 0.58 19.28
CA THR A 287 19.73 0.65 18.05
C THR A 287 18.53 -0.29 18.07
N ASP A 288 18.26 -0.94 19.20
CA ASP A 288 17.10 -1.79 19.34
C ASP A 288 15.85 -0.93 19.46
N VAL A 289 14.81 -1.27 18.70
CA VAL A 289 13.59 -0.45 18.61
C VAL A 289 12.49 -1.15 19.37
N GLN A 290 12.03 -0.52 20.44
CA GLN A 290 11.02 -1.06 21.35
C GLN A 290 9.73 -0.26 21.27
N LEU A 291 8.62 -0.89 21.67
CA LEU A 291 7.33 -0.24 21.86
C LEU A 291 7.30 0.46 23.24
N ASP A 292 6.76 1.68 23.29
CA ASP A 292 6.41 2.37 24.53
C ASP A 292 5.07 1.84 25.06
N LEU A 293 5.15 0.96 26.05
CA LEU A 293 4.01 0.27 26.68
C LEU A 293 3.86 0.61 28.17
N ASP A 294 4.47 1.70 28.64
CA ASP A 294 4.45 2.09 30.07
C ASP A 294 3.02 2.25 30.59
N THR A 295 2.16 2.86 29.79
CA THR A 295 0.75 3.07 30.15
C THR A 295 0.01 1.75 30.30
N GLU A 296 0.22 0.82 29.36
CA GLU A 296 -0.39 -0.50 29.33
C GLU A 296 0.10 -1.34 30.52
N TYR A 297 1.38 -1.27 30.83
CA TYR A 297 1.98 -1.93 31.99
C TYR A 297 1.38 -1.43 33.30
N ASP A 298 1.25 -0.11 33.47
CA ASP A 298 0.66 0.53 34.64
C ASP A 298 -0.80 0.10 34.87
N LEU A 299 -1.58 -0.06 33.79
CA LEU A 299 -2.96 -0.55 33.87
C LEU A 299 -2.99 -1.99 34.39
N VAL A 300 -2.13 -2.87 33.87
CA VAL A 300 -2.04 -4.26 34.35
C VAL A 300 -1.58 -4.31 35.81
N GLN A 301 -0.59 -3.53 36.20
CA GLN A 301 -0.09 -3.46 37.58
C GLN A 301 -1.18 -3.02 38.56
N GLN A 302 -2.08 -2.13 38.14
CA GLN A 302 -3.23 -1.67 38.93
C GLN A 302 -4.45 -2.61 38.87
N GLY A 303 -4.38 -3.71 38.12
CA GLY A 303 -5.50 -4.65 37.93
C GLY A 303 -6.62 -4.13 37.03
N LYS A 304 -6.35 -3.10 36.22
CA LYS A 304 -7.31 -2.41 35.33
C LYS A 304 -7.35 -3.04 33.94
N ILE A 305 -7.75 -4.30 33.88
CA ILE A 305 -7.71 -5.10 32.63
C ILE A 305 -8.74 -4.60 31.62
N GLU A 306 -9.91 -4.16 32.08
CA GLU A 306 -10.96 -3.59 31.25
C GLU A 306 -10.51 -2.29 30.59
N GLU A 307 -9.85 -1.42 31.34
CA GLU A 307 -9.30 -0.17 30.81
C GLU A 307 -8.16 -0.41 29.82
N LEU A 308 -7.34 -1.45 30.02
CA LEU A 308 -6.35 -1.89 29.05
C LEU A 308 -7.00 -2.29 27.72
N ILE A 309 -8.06 -3.11 27.79
CA ILE A 309 -8.79 -3.57 26.60
C ILE A 309 -9.47 -2.39 25.89
N GLU A 310 -10.08 -1.46 26.63
CA GLU A 310 -10.69 -0.26 26.02
C GLU A 310 -9.64 0.67 25.40
N ARG A 311 -8.45 0.74 25.97
CA ARG A 311 -7.34 1.48 25.37
C ARG A 311 -6.91 0.88 24.04
N PHE A 312 -6.73 -0.45 23.97
CA PHE A 312 -6.45 -1.12 22.70
C PHE A 312 -7.60 -1.01 21.70
N ASN A 313 -8.84 -1.11 22.16
CA ASN A 313 -10.02 -0.86 21.35
C ASN A 313 -9.94 0.53 20.69
N LEU A 314 -9.61 1.56 21.46
CA LEU A 314 -9.51 2.94 20.95
C LEU A 314 -8.38 3.12 19.93
N ILE A 315 -7.16 2.68 20.25
CA ILE A 315 -5.96 3.02 19.45
C ILE A 315 -5.67 2.05 18.31
N LEU A 316 -6.12 0.78 18.40
CA LEU A 316 -5.89 -0.25 17.39
C LEU A 316 -7.15 -0.59 16.59
N VAL A 317 -8.32 -0.50 17.20
CA VAL A 317 -9.61 -0.97 16.65
C VAL A 317 -10.60 0.18 16.42
N HIS A 318 -10.18 1.43 16.59
CA HIS A 318 -11.00 2.63 16.38
C HIS A 318 -12.32 2.66 17.17
N GLY A 319 -12.35 2.02 18.35
CA GLY A 319 -13.54 1.94 19.20
C GLY A 319 -14.59 0.92 18.73
N LYS A 320 -14.26 0.06 17.75
CA LYS A 320 -15.19 -0.90 17.14
C LYS A 320 -14.97 -2.36 17.57
N MET A 321 -14.12 -2.61 18.58
CA MET A 321 -13.98 -3.94 19.15
C MET A 321 -15.32 -4.40 19.74
N THR A 322 -15.75 -5.60 19.35
CA THR A 322 -17.02 -6.17 19.79
C THR A 322 -16.94 -6.63 21.24
N GLU A 323 -18.07 -6.62 21.94
CA GLU A 323 -18.14 -7.13 23.33
C GLU A 323 -17.69 -8.59 23.43
N ARG A 324 -17.94 -9.38 22.37
CA ARG A 324 -17.44 -10.76 22.27
C ARG A 324 -15.91 -10.81 22.31
N THR A 325 -15.24 -10.02 21.47
CA THR A 325 -13.76 -9.97 21.44
C THR A 325 -13.20 -9.45 22.76
N LYS A 326 -13.79 -8.39 23.33
CA LYS A 326 -13.39 -7.87 24.65
C LYS A 326 -13.47 -8.94 25.75
N THR A 327 -14.56 -9.72 25.76
CA THR A 327 -14.77 -10.80 26.74
C THR A 327 -13.72 -11.90 26.58
N ILE A 328 -13.47 -12.35 25.35
CA ILE A 328 -12.45 -13.38 25.06
C ILE A 328 -11.07 -12.92 25.54
N ILE A 329 -10.68 -11.68 25.24
CA ILE A 329 -9.37 -11.14 25.66
C ILE A 329 -9.30 -11.07 27.18
N LYS A 330 -10.34 -10.52 27.82
CA LYS A 330 -10.41 -10.39 29.28
C LYS A 330 -10.26 -11.75 29.97
N ASP A 331 -11.04 -12.74 29.56
CA ASP A 331 -11.04 -14.06 30.17
C ASP A 331 -9.66 -14.71 30.04
N ALA A 332 -9.05 -14.64 28.86
CA ALA A 332 -7.70 -15.16 28.63
C ALA A 332 -6.63 -14.47 29.51
N VAL A 333 -6.71 -13.15 29.67
CA VAL A 333 -5.77 -12.38 30.50
C VAL A 333 -5.96 -12.67 32.00
N LEU A 334 -7.18 -12.97 32.44
CA LEU A 334 -7.48 -13.31 33.83
C LEU A 334 -7.01 -14.73 34.20
N GLU A 335 -6.89 -15.64 33.24
CA GLU A 335 -6.29 -16.97 33.46
C GLU A 335 -4.78 -16.92 33.72
N VAL A 336 -4.09 -15.88 33.25
CA VAL A 336 -2.66 -15.71 33.48
C VAL A 336 -2.40 -15.40 34.97
N PRO A 337 -1.41 -16.05 35.62
CA PRO A 337 -1.01 -15.75 36.99
C PRO A 337 -0.78 -14.26 37.26
N SER A 338 -1.24 -13.76 38.42
CA SER A 338 -1.21 -12.33 38.76
C SER A 338 0.20 -11.73 38.86
N ASN A 339 1.23 -12.56 39.02
CA ASN A 339 2.62 -12.14 39.07
C ASN A 339 3.29 -12.00 37.69
N LEU A 340 2.62 -12.41 36.60
CA LEU A 340 3.13 -12.32 35.23
C LEU A 340 2.54 -11.10 34.51
N LEU A 341 2.90 -9.89 34.97
CA LEU A 341 2.32 -8.63 34.50
C LEU A 341 2.60 -8.37 33.01
N GLU A 342 3.86 -8.51 32.58
CA GLU A 342 4.25 -8.31 31.17
C GLU A 342 3.52 -9.28 30.24
N TYR A 343 3.44 -10.56 30.64
CA TYR A 343 2.73 -11.56 29.86
C TYR A 343 1.25 -11.22 29.68
N LYS A 344 0.57 -10.68 30.71
CA LYS A 344 -0.82 -10.21 30.60
C LYS A 344 -0.98 -9.08 29.60
N MET A 345 -0.07 -8.11 29.66
CA MET A 345 -0.03 -6.97 28.74
C MET A 345 0.17 -7.45 27.29
N TYR A 346 1.19 -8.27 27.04
CA TYR A 346 1.49 -8.81 25.72
C TYR A 346 0.38 -9.71 25.20
N LEU A 347 -0.23 -10.55 26.04
CA LEU A 347 -1.36 -11.39 25.63
C LEU A 347 -2.56 -10.55 25.19
N ALA A 348 -2.89 -9.49 25.92
CA ALA A 348 -3.98 -8.59 25.55
C ALA A 348 -3.73 -7.88 24.21
N LEU A 349 -2.50 -7.40 23.98
CA LEU A 349 -2.09 -6.77 22.73
C LEU A 349 -2.09 -7.77 21.56
N PHE A 350 -1.51 -8.94 21.76
CA PHE A 350 -1.45 -10.04 20.80
C PHE A 350 -2.86 -10.44 20.35
N LEU A 351 -3.75 -10.77 21.29
CA LEU A 351 -5.11 -11.19 20.98
C LEU A 351 -5.92 -10.09 20.28
N THR A 352 -5.67 -8.82 20.64
CA THR A 352 -6.27 -7.68 19.92
C THR A 352 -5.85 -7.68 18.45
N MET A 353 -4.54 -7.76 18.18
CA MET A 353 -3.99 -7.62 16.83
C MET A 353 -4.30 -8.81 15.91
N ILE A 354 -4.53 -10.00 16.45
CA ILE A 354 -4.94 -11.16 15.64
C ILE A 354 -6.47 -11.30 15.51
N SER A 355 -7.24 -10.43 16.17
CA SER A 355 -8.70 -10.49 16.14
C SER A 355 -9.28 -10.05 14.78
N PRO A 356 -10.41 -10.63 14.34
CA PRO A 356 -11.13 -10.13 13.16
C PRO A 356 -11.53 -8.65 13.28
N ASP A 357 -11.87 -8.19 14.48
CA ASP A 357 -12.25 -6.80 14.74
C ASP A 357 -11.10 -5.83 14.43
N TYR A 358 -9.85 -6.24 14.68
CA TYR A 358 -8.68 -5.48 14.27
C TYR A 358 -8.36 -5.65 12.78
N LEU A 359 -8.40 -6.89 12.27
CA LEU A 359 -7.98 -7.20 10.91
C LEU A 359 -8.85 -6.53 9.85
N ILE A 360 -10.14 -6.31 10.13
CA ILE A 360 -11.06 -5.62 9.23
C ILE A 360 -11.13 -4.14 9.61
N MET A 361 -10.73 -3.26 8.69
CA MET A 361 -10.94 -1.82 8.81
C MET A 361 -12.34 -1.48 8.34
N ARG A 362 -13.10 -0.75 9.16
CA ARG A 362 -14.48 -0.31 8.88
C ARG A 362 -14.61 1.20 8.97
#